data_AF-A0A8H7FNT8-F1
#
_entry.id   AF-A0A8H7FNT8-F1
#
_cell.length_a   1.000
_cell.length_b   1.000
_cell.length_c   1.000
_cell.angle_alpha   90.00
_cell.angle_beta   90.00
_cell.angle_gamma   90.00
#
_symmetry.space_group_name_H-M   'P 1'
#
loop_
_entity.id
_entity.type
_entity.pdbx_description
1 polymer ?
#
loop_
_entity_poly.entity_id
_entity_poly.type
_entity_poly.pdbx_seq_one_letter_code
_entity_poly.pdbx_strand_id
1 'polypeptide(L)'
;MYDPTKAKLINDSANQILDRLGEDARDPKVKAVLPKESDLVLEIVPLPTGGVVVGYYFADHSSKLLFWMDDFDAERICDTLTSMTSTALWTAEHNQSLLAVLNHVKVENESDRIWAGAIIGRVMRNTKHTQFVHLYGEYGARLDWDQSIHGMSVHPRSWYLKVIEPFLFWGVEAHLVALEKIWVDRAAHISAWRMYIEDLGSQWRDLIIAATVLLNVNIAVLSIQSVDNNGVATQHRSPTQILIYVSAVTSLSSMLFALLLATFLERMTNRNTGLESLAIMYTLPYALLMWS
;
A
#
# COMPACT_ATOMS: atom_id res chain seq x y z
N MET A 1 -13.77 38.07 -3.81
CA MET A 1 -12.52 38.86 -3.73
C MET A 1 -11.73 38.51 -4.98
N TYR A 2 -11.64 39.42 -5.94
CA TYR A 2 -10.94 39.19 -7.21
C TYR A 2 -9.43 39.33 -6.97
N ASP A 3 -8.66 38.28 -7.26
CA ASP A 3 -7.21 38.31 -7.20
C ASP A 3 -6.66 38.41 -8.64
N PRO A 4 -6.18 39.59 -9.07
CA PRO A 4 -5.71 39.80 -10.43
C PRO A 4 -4.50 38.93 -10.79
N THR A 5 -3.71 38.52 -9.79
CA THR A 5 -2.52 37.68 -9.98
C THR A 5 -2.92 36.26 -10.34
N LYS A 6 -3.92 35.71 -9.64
CA LYS A 6 -4.49 34.38 -9.93
C LYS A 6 -5.24 34.37 -11.26
N ALA A 7 -5.98 35.43 -11.56
CA ALA A 7 -6.69 35.57 -12.82
C ALA A 7 -5.73 35.57 -14.02
N LYS A 8 -4.60 36.30 -13.91
CA LYS A 8 -3.56 36.29 -14.93
C LYS A 8 -2.94 34.91 -15.11
N LEU A 9 -2.59 34.24 -14.01
CA LEU A 9 -2.03 32.89 -14.02
C LEU A 9 -2.95 31.88 -14.73
N ILE A 10 -4.24 31.89 -14.39
CA ILE A 10 -5.25 31.03 -15.04
C ILE A 10 -5.31 31.31 -16.54
N ASN A 11 -5.34 32.57 -16.95
CA ASN A 11 -5.48 32.96 -18.35
C ASN A 11 -4.24 32.56 -19.17
N ASP A 12 -3.04 32.74 -18.61
CA ASP A 12 -1.79 32.35 -19.25
C ASP A 12 -1.72 30.81 -19.41
N SER A 13 -2.12 30.05 -18.39
CA SER A 13 -2.20 28.58 -18.47
C SER A 13 -3.26 28.10 -19.46
N ALA A 14 -4.43 28.75 -19.50
CA ALA A 14 -5.49 28.41 -20.46
C ALA A 14 -5.01 28.58 -21.91
N ASN A 15 -4.37 29.71 -22.21
CA ASN A 15 -3.84 29.99 -23.55
C ASN A 15 -2.77 28.96 -23.94
N GLN A 16 -1.86 28.63 -23.03
CA GLN A 16 -0.83 27.62 -23.31
C GLN A 16 -1.42 26.25 -23.64
N ILE A 17 -2.48 25.83 -22.96
CA ILE A 17 -3.18 24.57 -23.24
C ILE A 17 -3.88 24.64 -24.60
N LEU A 18 -4.62 25.72 -24.86
CA LEU A 18 -5.35 25.90 -26.12
C LEU A 18 -4.41 26.00 -27.34
N ASP A 19 -3.24 26.63 -27.18
CA ASP A 19 -2.23 26.72 -28.24
C ASP A 19 -1.68 25.34 -28.59
N ARG A 20 -1.34 24.52 -27.58
CA ARG A 20 -0.91 23.12 -27.79
C ARG A 20 -1.97 22.29 -28.51
N LEU A 21 -3.23 22.42 -28.10
CA LEU A 21 -4.35 21.75 -28.78
C LEU A 21 -4.50 22.20 -30.23
N GLY A 22 -4.28 23.48 -30.50
CA GLY A 22 -4.30 24.04 -31.84
C GLY A 22 -3.17 23.50 -32.72
N GLU A 23 -2.01 23.20 -32.14
CA GLU A 23 -0.89 22.55 -32.81
C GLU A 23 -1.17 21.06 -33.07
N ASP A 24 -1.64 20.32 -32.07
CA ASP A 24 -1.96 18.90 -32.17
C ASP A 24 -3.09 18.62 -33.17
N ALA A 25 -4.12 19.49 -33.22
CA ALA A 25 -5.22 19.39 -34.17
C ALA A 25 -4.80 19.64 -35.63
N ARG A 26 -3.61 20.23 -35.86
CA ARG A 26 -3.05 20.46 -37.20
C ARG A 26 -2.15 19.31 -37.65
N ASP A 27 -1.75 18.40 -36.77
CA ASP A 27 -0.98 17.23 -37.16
C ASP A 27 -1.89 16.23 -37.90
N PRO A 28 -1.63 15.92 -39.19
CA PRO A 28 -2.42 14.95 -39.95
C PRO A 28 -2.37 13.52 -39.38
N LYS A 29 -1.43 13.20 -38.48
CA LYS A 29 -1.33 11.90 -37.78
C LYS A 29 -2.14 11.86 -36.48
N VAL A 30 -2.33 12.99 -35.81
CA VAL A 30 -3.03 13.10 -34.52
C VAL A 30 -4.37 13.79 -34.75
N LYS A 31 -5.40 13.00 -35.08
CA LYS A 31 -6.76 13.54 -35.21
C LYS A 31 -7.39 13.68 -33.83
N ALA A 32 -6.86 14.58 -33.01
CA ALA A 32 -7.40 14.90 -31.70
C ALA A 32 -8.78 15.57 -31.87
N VAL A 33 -9.85 14.82 -31.63
CA VAL A 33 -11.22 15.35 -31.65
C VAL A 33 -11.70 15.50 -30.21
N LEU A 34 -11.81 16.74 -29.75
CA LEU A 34 -12.44 17.04 -28.46
C LEU A 34 -13.94 16.67 -28.52
N PRO A 35 -14.50 16.01 -27.49
CA PRO A 35 -15.94 15.81 -27.36
C PRO A 35 -16.68 17.15 -27.37
N LYS A 36 -17.86 17.19 -28.02
CA LYS A 36 -18.65 18.43 -28.20
C LYS A 36 -19.12 19.06 -26.89
N GLU A 37 -19.29 18.26 -25.84
CA GLU A 37 -19.73 18.69 -24.51
C GLU A 37 -18.60 18.57 -23.49
N SER A 38 -17.38 18.97 -23.87
CA SER A 38 -16.22 18.99 -22.97
C SER A 38 -15.90 20.40 -22.47
N ASP A 39 -15.73 20.52 -21.16
CA ASP A 39 -15.27 21.75 -20.50
C ASP A 39 -13.81 21.59 -20.06
N LEU A 40 -12.97 22.59 -20.35
CA LEU A 40 -11.64 22.70 -19.75
C LEU A 40 -11.78 23.24 -18.33
N VAL A 41 -11.38 22.46 -17.35
CA VAL A 41 -11.32 22.88 -15.94
C VAL A 41 -9.87 23.15 -15.57
N LEU A 42 -9.66 24.29 -14.91
CA LEU A 42 -8.37 24.71 -14.38
C LEU A 42 -8.46 24.78 -12.86
N GLU A 43 -7.51 24.13 -12.20
CA GLU A 43 -7.42 24.07 -10.75
C GLU A 43 -6.11 24.71 -10.29
N ILE A 44 -6.20 25.71 -9.41
CA ILE A 44 -5.03 26.32 -8.79
C ILE A 44 -4.62 25.45 -7.61
N VAL A 45 -3.46 24.79 -7.70
CA VAL A 45 -2.92 23.95 -6.64
C VAL A 45 -1.73 24.66 -5.99
N PRO A 46 -1.84 25.04 -4.70
CA PRO A 46 -0.71 25.59 -3.96
C PRO A 46 0.30 24.50 -3.64
N LEU A 47 1.58 24.74 -3.96
CA LEU A 47 2.68 23.85 -3.63
C LEU A 47 3.14 24.08 -2.19
N PRO A 48 3.60 23.03 -1.48
CA PRO A 48 4.18 23.15 -0.13
C PRO A 48 5.39 24.09 -0.06
N THR A 49 6.08 24.28 -1.17
CA THR A 49 7.28 25.14 -1.32
C THR A 49 6.96 26.63 -1.47
N GLY A 50 5.68 27.02 -1.42
CA GLY A 50 5.23 28.41 -1.60
C GLY A 50 4.96 28.82 -3.05
N GLY A 51 5.08 27.88 -4.00
CA GLY A 51 4.69 28.05 -5.40
C GLY A 51 3.21 27.76 -5.66
N VAL A 52 2.74 28.03 -6.88
CA VAL A 52 1.39 27.70 -7.34
C VAL A 52 1.49 27.08 -8.72
N VAL A 53 0.86 25.93 -8.92
CA VAL A 53 0.72 25.29 -10.22
C VAL A 53 -0.75 25.26 -10.63
N VAL A 54 -1.00 25.34 -11.94
CA VAL A 54 -2.34 25.20 -12.50
C VAL A 54 -2.47 23.80 -13.06
N GLY A 55 -3.21 22.95 -12.34
CA GLY A 55 -3.68 21.69 -12.89
C GLY A 55 -4.79 21.93 -13.91
N TYR A 56 -4.88 21.07 -14.92
CA TYR A 56 -5.99 21.09 -15.85
C TYR A 56 -6.58 19.70 -16.01
N TYR A 57 -7.84 19.62 -16.40
CA TYR A 57 -8.47 18.41 -16.94
C TYR A 57 -9.64 18.81 -17.85
N PHE A 58 -9.99 17.96 -18.81
CA PHE A 58 -11.23 18.10 -19.57
C PHE A 58 -12.33 17.27 -18.93
N ALA A 59 -13.51 17.85 -18.79
CA ALA A 59 -14.71 17.18 -18.32
C ALA A 59 -15.71 17.04 -19.47
N ASP A 60 -15.84 15.83 -20.02
CA ASP A 60 -16.91 15.50 -20.96
C ASP A 60 -18.18 15.18 -20.19
N HIS A 61 -19.16 16.09 -20.25
CA HIS A 61 -20.44 15.96 -19.54
C HIS A 61 -21.32 14.88 -20.15
N SER A 62 -21.24 14.68 -21.46
CA SER A 62 -22.04 13.68 -22.18
C SER A 62 -21.68 12.26 -21.74
N SER A 63 -20.38 12.00 -21.60
CA SER A 63 -19.85 10.69 -21.16
C SER A 63 -19.62 10.61 -19.66
N LYS A 64 -19.70 11.74 -18.92
CA LYS A 64 -19.35 11.89 -17.50
C LYS A 64 -17.90 11.49 -17.20
N LEU A 65 -16.97 11.98 -18.02
CA LEU A 65 -15.57 11.57 -17.99
C LEU A 65 -14.62 12.72 -17.77
N LEU A 66 -13.55 12.45 -17.02
CA LEU A 66 -12.39 13.33 -16.93
C LEU A 66 -11.25 12.75 -17.76
N PHE A 67 -10.64 13.57 -18.62
CA PHE A 67 -9.52 13.17 -19.46
C PHE A 67 -8.49 14.30 -19.62
N TRP A 68 -7.29 13.93 -20.05
CA TRP A 68 -6.19 14.86 -20.35
C TRP A 68 -5.79 14.68 -21.81
N MET A 69 -5.19 15.72 -22.38
CA MET A 69 -4.73 15.71 -23.77
C MET A 69 -3.24 15.36 -23.88
N ASP A 70 -2.57 15.10 -22.75
CA ASP A 70 -1.19 14.66 -22.73
C ASP A 70 -1.07 13.22 -23.24
N ASP A 71 0.00 12.93 -23.99
CA ASP A 71 0.34 11.58 -24.41
C ASP A 71 0.45 10.63 -23.21
N PHE A 72 -0.15 9.45 -23.37
CA PHE A 72 0.04 8.35 -22.43
C PHE A 72 1.40 7.69 -22.72
N ASP A 73 2.43 8.15 -22.03
CA ASP A 73 3.77 7.60 -22.15
C ASP A 73 3.87 6.23 -21.46
N ALA A 74 3.72 5.18 -22.26
CA ALA A 74 3.88 3.80 -21.85
C ALA A 74 5.35 3.40 -21.57
N GLU A 75 6.35 4.20 -21.97
CA GLU A 75 7.77 3.90 -21.70
C GLU A 75 8.11 3.98 -20.21
N ARG A 76 7.26 4.62 -19.39
CA ARG A 76 7.43 4.68 -17.92
C ARG A 76 7.25 3.31 -17.23
N ILE A 77 6.86 2.27 -17.97
CA ILE A 77 6.96 0.86 -17.54
C ILE A 77 8.42 0.47 -17.27
N CYS A 78 9.39 1.11 -17.93
CA CYS A 78 10.82 0.86 -17.71
C CYS A 78 11.23 1.12 -16.26
N ASP A 79 10.63 2.10 -15.58
CA ASP A 79 11.00 2.41 -14.19
C ASP A 79 10.81 1.20 -13.27
N THR A 80 9.70 0.46 -13.43
CA THR A 80 9.45 -0.79 -12.68
C THR A 80 10.39 -1.93 -13.08
N LEU A 81 10.96 -1.89 -14.29
CA LEU A 81 11.94 -2.89 -14.76
C LEU A 81 13.37 -2.55 -14.34
N THR A 82 13.69 -1.28 -14.16
CA THR A 82 15.04 -0.81 -13.85
C THR A 82 15.25 -0.50 -12.37
N SER A 83 14.17 -0.28 -11.60
CA SER A 83 14.22 0.06 -10.18
C SER A 83 13.38 -0.89 -9.33
N MET A 84 14.01 -1.47 -8.31
CA MET A 84 13.33 -2.27 -7.27
C MET A 84 12.45 -1.42 -6.35
N THR A 85 12.66 -0.09 -6.37
CA THR A 85 12.02 0.90 -5.51
C THR A 85 11.16 1.89 -6.30
N SER A 86 10.76 1.52 -7.51
CA SER A 86 9.88 2.31 -8.37
C SER A 86 8.62 2.80 -7.64
N THR A 87 8.25 4.07 -7.89
CA THR A 87 7.01 4.70 -7.43
C THR A 87 5.84 4.48 -8.40
N ALA A 88 6.00 3.59 -9.39
CA ALA A 88 4.96 3.28 -10.35
C ALA A 88 3.73 2.66 -9.68
N LEU A 89 2.55 3.03 -10.18
CA LEU A 89 1.27 2.56 -9.63
C LEU A 89 1.05 1.05 -9.82
N TRP A 90 1.56 0.50 -10.90
CA TRP A 90 1.27 -0.86 -11.36
C TRP A 90 2.57 -1.60 -11.69
N THR A 91 2.54 -2.91 -11.46
CA THR A 91 3.66 -3.78 -11.87
C THR A 91 3.76 -3.86 -13.39
N ALA A 92 4.91 -4.29 -13.91
CA ALA A 92 5.12 -4.48 -15.34
C ALA A 92 4.04 -5.39 -15.97
N GLU A 93 3.62 -6.44 -15.28
CA GLU A 93 2.56 -7.38 -15.72
C GLU A 93 1.18 -6.69 -15.82
N HIS A 94 0.82 -5.89 -14.83
CA HIS A 94 -0.44 -5.13 -14.86
C HIS A 94 -0.41 -4.08 -15.97
N ASN A 95 0.73 -3.43 -16.18
CA ASN A 95 0.91 -2.47 -17.27
C ASN A 95 0.77 -3.13 -18.65
N GLN A 96 1.37 -4.31 -18.86
CA GLN A 96 1.19 -5.08 -20.10
C GLN A 96 -0.28 -5.46 -20.32
N SER A 97 -0.94 -5.94 -19.27
CA SER A 97 -2.37 -6.29 -19.33
C SER A 97 -3.23 -5.07 -19.66
N LEU A 98 -2.90 -3.91 -19.09
CA LEU A 98 -3.60 -2.67 -19.35
C LEU A 98 -3.39 -2.19 -20.79
N LEU A 99 -2.15 -2.24 -21.29
CA LEU A 99 -1.84 -1.92 -22.69
C LEU A 99 -2.57 -2.86 -23.65
N ALA A 100 -2.66 -4.14 -23.35
CA ALA A 100 -3.42 -5.08 -24.14
C ALA A 100 -4.90 -4.68 -24.21
N VAL A 101 -5.51 -4.34 -23.07
CA VAL A 101 -6.89 -3.83 -23.03
C VAL A 101 -7.02 -2.55 -23.87
N LEU A 102 -6.13 -1.57 -23.68
CA LEU A 102 -6.18 -0.30 -24.41
C LEU A 102 -6.03 -0.48 -25.94
N ASN A 103 -5.17 -1.40 -26.38
CA ASN A 103 -4.99 -1.73 -27.81
C ASN A 103 -6.21 -2.44 -28.41
N HIS A 104 -7.02 -3.13 -27.59
CA HIS A 104 -8.24 -3.80 -28.02
C HIS A 104 -9.49 -2.91 -27.97
N VAL A 105 -9.41 -1.74 -27.34
CA VAL A 105 -10.48 -0.75 -27.35
C VAL A 105 -10.58 -0.13 -28.75
N LYS A 106 -11.46 -0.68 -29.57
CA LYS A 106 -11.84 -0.10 -30.87
C LYS A 106 -13.09 0.75 -30.70
N VAL A 107 -13.02 1.98 -31.17
CA VAL A 107 -14.14 2.91 -31.19
C VAL A 107 -14.82 2.79 -32.56
N GLU A 108 -15.76 1.85 -32.69
CA GLU A 108 -16.53 1.67 -33.93
C GLU A 108 -17.86 2.44 -33.89
N ASN A 109 -18.55 2.47 -32.74
CA ASN A 109 -19.80 3.21 -32.55
C ASN A 109 -19.68 4.40 -31.58
N GLU A 110 -20.66 5.31 -31.61
CA GLU A 110 -20.75 6.44 -30.66
C GLU A 110 -20.92 5.99 -29.20
N SER A 111 -21.63 4.88 -28.95
CA SER A 111 -21.76 4.27 -27.62
C SER A 111 -20.45 3.70 -27.08
N ASP A 112 -19.57 3.24 -27.96
CA ASP A 112 -18.28 2.64 -27.59
C ASP A 112 -17.28 3.73 -27.15
N ARG A 113 -17.48 4.98 -27.60
CA ARG A 113 -16.68 6.15 -27.17
C ARG A 113 -16.78 6.40 -25.67
N ILE A 114 -17.97 6.23 -25.11
CA ILE A 114 -18.23 6.47 -23.69
C ILE A 114 -17.44 5.46 -22.85
N TRP A 115 -17.51 4.17 -23.19
CA TRP A 115 -16.80 3.13 -22.46
C TRP A 115 -15.28 3.19 -22.67
N ALA A 116 -14.84 3.43 -23.90
CA ALA A 116 -13.43 3.64 -24.24
C ALA A 116 -12.83 4.82 -23.47
N GLY A 117 -13.52 5.96 -23.49
CA GLY A 117 -13.14 7.14 -22.72
C GLY A 117 -13.14 6.88 -21.22
N ALA A 118 -14.07 6.08 -20.70
CA ALA A 118 -14.12 5.74 -19.28
C ALA A 118 -12.90 4.93 -18.83
N ILE A 119 -12.48 3.97 -19.65
CA ILE A 119 -11.29 3.17 -19.39
C ILE A 119 -10.05 4.05 -19.44
N ILE A 120 -9.86 4.82 -20.51
CA ILE A 120 -8.70 5.70 -20.70
C ILE A 120 -8.65 6.77 -19.60
N GLY A 121 -9.75 7.45 -19.32
CA GLY A 121 -9.85 8.49 -18.29
C GLY A 121 -9.52 7.96 -16.90
N ARG A 122 -9.96 6.74 -16.54
CA ARG A 122 -9.59 6.10 -15.27
C ARG A 122 -8.11 5.79 -15.19
N VAL A 123 -7.52 5.29 -16.28
CA VAL A 123 -6.09 5.01 -16.36
C VAL A 123 -5.29 6.29 -16.16
N MET A 124 -5.57 7.30 -16.99
CA MET A 124 -4.88 8.59 -16.95
C MET A 124 -5.03 9.26 -15.58
N ARG A 125 -6.25 9.27 -15.01
CA ARG A 125 -6.50 9.84 -13.69
C ARG A 125 -5.61 9.18 -12.64
N ASN A 126 -5.53 7.86 -12.62
CA ASN A 126 -4.74 7.14 -11.62
C ASN A 126 -3.24 7.37 -11.81
N THR A 127 -2.76 7.40 -13.05
CA THR A 127 -1.37 7.72 -13.38
C THR A 127 -1.03 9.16 -12.95
N LYS A 128 -1.81 10.16 -13.37
CA LYS A 128 -1.59 11.57 -13.02
C LYS A 128 -1.71 11.81 -11.52
N HIS A 129 -2.66 11.16 -10.85
CA HIS A 129 -2.77 11.23 -9.40
C HIS A 129 -1.53 10.68 -8.70
N THR A 130 -0.98 9.56 -9.18
CA THR A 130 0.26 8.98 -8.65
C THR A 130 1.45 9.93 -8.86
N GLN A 131 1.56 10.54 -10.05
CA GLN A 131 2.59 11.53 -10.36
C GLN A 131 2.49 12.76 -9.45
N PHE A 132 1.26 13.22 -9.20
CA PHE A 132 0.99 14.34 -8.30
C PHE A 132 1.41 14.04 -6.85
N VAL A 133 1.02 12.87 -6.32
CA VAL A 133 1.39 12.45 -4.96
C VAL A 133 2.91 12.34 -4.78
N HIS A 134 3.61 11.88 -5.82
CA HIS A 134 5.07 11.73 -5.80
C HIS A 134 5.83 12.96 -6.29
N LEU A 135 5.15 14.09 -6.52
CA LEU A 135 5.75 15.37 -6.93
C LEU A 135 6.61 15.24 -8.21
N TYR A 136 6.17 14.45 -9.18
CA TYR A 136 6.91 14.25 -10.43
C TYR A 136 7.10 15.58 -11.17
N GLY A 137 8.34 15.85 -11.59
CA GLY A 137 8.72 17.07 -12.32
C GLY A 137 8.97 18.28 -11.43
N GLU A 138 8.75 18.18 -10.12
CA GLU A 138 9.03 19.24 -9.15
C GLU A 138 10.39 19.02 -8.45
N TYR A 139 10.94 20.10 -7.89
CA TYR A 139 12.14 20.00 -7.04
C TYR A 139 11.80 19.25 -5.75
N GLY A 140 12.48 18.14 -5.50
CA GLY A 140 12.19 17.24 -4.37
C GLY A 140 11.18 16.13 -4.69
N ALA A 141 11.01 15.78 -5.97
CA ALA A 141 10.26 14.60 -6.40
C ALA A 141 10.68 13.35 -5.62
N ARG A 142 9.71 12.51 -5.25
CA ARG A 142 10.00 11.19 -4.66
C ARG A 142 10.58 10.29 -5.74
N LEU A 143 11.79 9.78 -5.51
CA LEU A 143 12.47 8.88 -6.45
C LEU A 143 12.23 7.41 -6.09
N ASP A 144 12.23 7.11 -4.79
CA ASP A 144 12.02 5.76 -4.26
C ASP A 144 10.76 5.70 -3.39
N TRP A 145 9.99 4.62 -3.47
CA TRP A 145 8.74 4.50 -2.71
C TRP A 145 8.93 4.50 -1.19
N ASP A 146 10.12 4.14 -0.69
CA ASP A 146 10.48 4.13 0.74
C ASP A 146 11.07 5.46 1.25
N GLN A 147 11.18 6.47 0.37
CA GLN A 147 11.72 7.78 0.69
C GLN A 147 10.63 8.76 1.12
N SER A 148 10.81 9.40 2.29
CA SER A 148 9.95 10.51 2.71
C SER A 148 10.32 11.82 2.01
N ILE A 149 9.31 12.52 1.49
CA ILE A 149 9.44 13.87 0.89
C ILE A 149 9.33 14.99 1.93
N HIS A 150 8.84 14.70 3.13
CA HIS A 150 8.63 15.68 4.20
C HIS A 150 9.82 15.76 5.18
N GLY A 151 10.93 15.07 4.87
CA GLY A 151 12.10 14.94 5.72
C GLY A 151 12.00 13.77 6.70
N MET A 152 13.10 13.44 7.38
CA MET A 152 13.11 12.34 8.35
C MET A 152 12.26 12.70 9.58
N SER A 153 10.97 12.35 9.56
CA SER A 153 10.15 12.35 10.76
C SER A 153 10.53 11.13 11.60
N VAL A 154 11.47 11.30 12.52
CA VAL A 154 11.73 10.30 13.57
C VAL A 154 10.50 10.31 14.47
N HIS A 155 9.59 9.35 14.30
CA HIS A 155 8.47 9.16 15.21
C HIS A 155 9.03 8.57 16.51
N PRO A 156 9.06 9.32 17.63
CA PRO A 156 9.58 8.78 18.87
C PRO A 156 8.70 7.60 19.30
N ARG A 157 9.32 6.43 19.46
CA ARG A 157 8.65 5.20 19.92
C ARG A 157 7.87 5.50 21.20
N SER A 158 6.62 5.06 21.24
CA SER A 158 5.80 5.21 22.45
C SER A 158 6.48 4.56 23.67
N TRP A 159 6.34 5.16 24.85
CA TRP A 159 6.99 4.68 26.06
C TRP A 159 6.60 3.24 26.42
N TYR A 160 5.34 2.85 26.13
CA TYR A 160 4.85 1.50 26.42
C TYR A 160 5.50 0.44 25.52
N LEU A 161 5.88 0.80 24.28
CA LEU A 161 6.61 -0.11 23.40
C LEU A 161 7.97 -0.47 23.98
N LYS A 162 8.69 0.50 24.55
CA LYS A 162 10.00 0.27 25.18
C LYS A 162 9.93 -0.69 26.37
N VAL A 163 8.76 -0.78 27.02
CA VAL A 163 8.54 -1.71 28.15
C VAL A 163 8.17 -3.11 27.66
N ILE A 164 7.38 -3.22 26.59
CA ILE A 164 6.87 -4.50 26.08
C ILE A 164 7.88 -5.19 25.16
N GLU A 165 8.72 -4.45 24.44
CA GLU A 165 9.67 -4.95 23.44
C GLU A 165 10.57 -6.10 23.93
N PRO A 166 11.16 -6.08 25.15
CA PRO A 166 11.95 -7.21 25.65
C PRO A 166 11.14 -8.49 25.81
N PHE A 167 9.86 -8.38 26.18
CA PHE A 167 8.95 -9.54 26.31
C PHE A 167 8.50 -10.10 24.96
N LEU A 168 8.62 -9.31 23.91
CA LEU A 168 8.32 -9.70 22.52
C LEU A 168 9.58 -9.98 21.71
N PHE A 169 10.72 -10.17 22.37
CA PHE A 169 12.00 -10.54 21.76
C PHE A 169 12.43 -9.60 20.63
N TRP A 170 12.20 -8.29 20.79
CA TRP A 170 12.50 -7.27 19.77
C TRP A 170 11.77 -7.46 18.42
N GLY A 171 10.78 -8.34 18.35
CA GLY A 171 10.03 -8.58 17.11
C GLY A 171 9.16 -7.38 16.69
N VAL A 172 8.66 -6.60 17.65
CA VAL A 172 7.83 -5.43 17.35
C VAL A 172 8.61 -4.38 16.56
N GLU A 173 9.85 -4.10 16.96
CA GLU A 173 10.68 -3.12 16.25
C GLU A 173 10.96 -3.58 14.82
N ALA A 174 11.22 -4.88 14.60
CA ALA A 174 11.42 -5.42 13.26
C ALA A 174 10.19 -5.24 12.35
N HIS A 175 8.99 -5.62 12.83
CA HIS A 175 7.75 -5.42 12.07
C HIS A 175 7.42 -3.94 11.90
N LEU A 176 7.71 -3.11 12.89
CA LEU A 176 7.42 -1.69 12.83
C LEU A 176 8.30 -0.97 11.82
N VAL A 177 9.61 -1.25 11.78
CA VAL A 177 10.52 -0.71 10.76
C VAL A 177 10.09 -1.15 9.36
N ALA A 178 9.64 -2.40 9.20
CA ALA A 178 9.12 -2.89 7.91
C ALA A 178 7.84 -2.14 7.50
N LEU A 179 6.91 -1.95 8.44
CA LEU A 179 5.66 -1.21 8.21
C LEU A 179 5.89 0.28 7.92
N GLU A 180 6.83 0.93 8.63
CA GLU A 180 7.22 2.33 8.40
C GLU A 180 7.83 2.52 7.02
N LYS A 181 8.61 1.54 6.53
CA LYS A 181 9.10 1.54 5.15
C LYS A 181 7.96 1.44 4.15
N ILE A 182 7.01 0.51 4.35
CA ILE A 182 5.84 0.29 3.46
C ILE A 182 4.89 1.51 3.43
N TRP A 183 4.79 2.22 4.55
CA TRP A 183 3.78 3.25 4.77
C TRP A 183 4.38 4.65 4.93
N VAL A 184 4.96 5.16 3.84
CA VAL A 184 5.66 6.46 3.83
C VAL A 184 4.74 7.62 3.46
N ASP A 185 4.84 8.71 4.23
CA ASP A 185 4.03 9.94 4.08
C ASP A 185 2.52 9.66 3.94
N ARG A 186 2.00 8.72 4.75
CA ARG A 186 0.59 8.28 4.77
C ARG A 186 0.10 7.59 3.49
N ALA A 187 0.99 7.30 2.54
CA ALA A 187 0.70 6.49 1.38
C ALA A 187 1.35 5.11 1.55
N ALA A 188 0.56 4.04 1.39
CA ALA A 188 1.08 2.68 1.39
C ALA A 188 1.36 2.24 -0.05
N HIS A 189 2.56 1.73 -0.31
CA HIS A 189 2.86 1.12 -1.60
C HIS A 189 2.23 -0.28 -1.69
N ILE A 190 1.22 -0.45 -2.56
CA ILE A 190 0.38 -1.65 -2.60
C ILE A 190 1.16 -2.93 -2.91
N SER A 191 2.17 -2.86 -3.80
CA SER A 191 2.98 -4.04 -4.14
C SER A 191 3.90 -4.44 -3.00
N ALA A 192 4.51 -3.46 -2.31
CA ALA A 192 5.34 -3.73 -1.13
C ALA A 192 4.51 -4.28 0.03
N TRP A 193 3.31 -3.73 0.25
CA TRP A 193 2.35 -4.27 1.21
C TRP A 193 1.99 -5.72 0.90
N ARG A 194 1.66 -6.03 -0.37
CA ARG A 194 1.29 -7.40 -0.76
C ARG A 194 2.42 -8.40 -0.51
N MET A 195 3.65 -8.07 -0.93
CA MET A 195 4.83 -8.93 -0.68
C MET A 195 5.05 -9.16 0.82
N TYR A 196 4.91 -8.10 1.63
CA TYR A 196 5.06 -8.21 3.08
C TYR A 196 3.98 -9.10 3.72
N ILE A 197 2.72 -8.97 3.30
CA ILE A 197 1.63 -9.81 3.79
C ILE A 197 1.80 -11.28 3.37
N GLU A 198 2.29 -11.54 2.16
CA GLU A 198 2.60 -12.90 1.69
C GLU A 198 3.72 -13.54 2.52
N ASP A 199 4.81 -12.80 2.76
CA ASP A 199 5.92 -13.25 3.61
C ASP A 199 5.47 -13.52 5.05
N LEU A 200 4.73 -12.58 5.63
CA LEU A 200 4.17 -12.71 6.99
C LEU A 200 3.22 -13.92 7.10
N GLY A 201 2.40 -14.16 6.08
CA GLY A 201 1.53 -15.33 6.00
C GLY A 201 2.31 -16.65 5.89
N SER A 202 3.50 -16.66 5.26
CA SER A 202 4.41 -17.80 5.27
C SER A 202 4.97 -18.04 6.66
N GLN A 203 5.51 -16.99 7.31
CA GLN A 203 6.08 -17.08 8.66
C GLN A 203 5.07 -17.63 9.67
N TRP A 204 3.83 -17.17 9.63
CA TRP A 204 2.79 -17.68 10.54
C TRP A 204 2.44 -19.14 10.30
N ARG A 205 2.54 -19.64 9.08
CA ARG A 205 2.34 -21.05 8.75
C ARG A 205 3.42 -21.92 9.39
N ASP A 206 4.66 -21.48 9.33
CA ASP A 206 5.78 -22.16 9.96
C ASP A 206 5.65 -22.16 11.49
N LEU A 207 5.20 -21.03 12.08
CA LEU A 207 4.89 -20.94 13.49
C LEU A 207 3.76 -21.88 13.92
N ILE A 208 2.69 -22.00 13.13
CA ILE A 208 1.58 -22.94 13.41
C ILE A 208 2.09 -24.38 13.42
N ILE A 209 2.96 -24.76 12.48
CA ILE A 209 3.55 -26.10 12.43
C ILE A 209 4.41 -26.35 13.67
N ALA A 210 5.30 -25.42 14.01
CA ALA A 210 6.17 -25.52 15.19
C ALA A 210 5.35 -25.60 16.49
N ALA A 211 4.33 -24.74 16.65
CA ALA A 211 3.43 -24.73 17.80
C ALA A 211 2.68 -26.07 17.95
N THR A 212 2.22 -26.65 16.84
CA THR A 212 1.52 -27.95 16.84
C THR A 212 2.44 -29.09 17.28
N VAL A 213 3.68 -29.12 16.79
CA VAL A 213 4.68 -30.10 17.20
C VAL A 213 4.97 -29.97 18.69
N LEU A 214 5.21 -28.75 19.17
CA LEU A 214 5.51 -28.51 20.58
C LEU A 214 4.32 -28.85 21.50
N LEU A 215 3.09 -28.56 21.07
CA LEU A 215 1.89 -28.94 21.81
C LEU A 215 1.77 -30.47 21.95
N ASN A 216 2.03 -31.23 20.88
CA ASN A 216 2.05 -32.69 20.93
C ASN A 216 3.12 -33.21 21.88
N VAL A 217 4.32 -32.60 21.88
CA VAL A 217 5.40 -32.93 22.81
C VAL A 217 4.96 -32.66 24.26
N ASN A 218 4.38 -31.50 24.54
CA ASN A 218 3.90 -31.16 25.89
C ASN A 218 2.86 -32.15 26.41
N ILE A 219 1.89 -32.53 25.57
CA ILE A 219 0.87 -33.54 25.93
C ILE A 219 1.53 -34.91 26.17
N ALA A 220 2.47 -35.31 25.32
CA ALA A 220 3.19 -36.57 25.48
C ALA A 220 4.02 -36.61 26.77
N VAL A 221 4.74 -35.54 27.10
CA VAL A 221 5.54 -35.45 28.33
C VAL A 221 4.66 -35.47 29.58
N LEU A 222 3.50 -34.81 29.55
CA LEU A 222 2.53 -34.86 30.66
C LEU A 222 1.95 -36.27 30.88
N SER A 223 1.93 -37.12 29.84
CA SER A 223 1.46 -38.51 29.97
C SER A 223 2.48 -39.43 30.65
N ILE A 224 3.74 -38.99 30.80
CA ILE A 224 4.77 -39.77 31.46
C ILE A 224 4.52 -39.76 32.97
N GLN A 225 4.25 -40.94 33.54
CA GLN A 225 3.91 -41.10 34.96
C GLN A 225 4.96 -40.53 35.92
N SER A 226 6.24 -40.52 35.54
CA SER A 226 7.32 -39.94 36.36
C SER A 226 7.21 -38.42 36.51
N VAL A 227 6.59 -37.73 35.54
CA VAL A 227 6.33 -36.29 35.59
C VAL A 227 5.11 -35.98 36.46
N ASP A 228 4.16 -36.92 36.55
CA ASP A 228 2.96 -36.84 37.38
C ASP A 228 3.10 -37.51 38.76
N ASN A 229 4.28 -37.41 39.37
CA ASN A 229 4.55 -37.94 40.73
C ASN A 229 4.05 -39.40 40.90
N ASN A 230 4.18 -40.24 39.86
CA ASN A 230 3.67 -41.61 39.80
C ASN A 230 2.15 -41.75 40.06
N GLY A 231 1.35 -40.74 39.74
CA GLY A 231 -0.09 -40.71 39.97
C GLY A 231 -0.50 -40.51 41.42
N VAL A 232 0.44 -40.18 42.32
CA VAL A 232 0.13 -39.88 43.72
C VAL A 232 -0.41 -38.46 43.81
N ALA A 233 -1.67 -38.32 44.25
CA ALA A 233 -2.31 -37.02 44.43
C ALA A 233 -1.61 -36.19 45.52
N THR A 234 -0.65 -35.36 45.13
CA THR A 234 0.01 -34.39 46.00
C THR A 234 -0.77 -33.08 46.02
N GLN A 235 -0.77 -32.38 47.16
CA GLN A 235 -1.46 -31.09 47.33
C GLN A 235 -0.86 -29.97 46.44
N HIS A 236 0.40 -30.14 46.00
CA HIS A 236 1.09 -29.23 45.10
C HIS A 236 1.53 -29.96 43.83
N ARG A 237 1.34 -29.32 42.67
CA ARG A 237 1.86 -29.77 41.36
C ARG A 237 3.36 -29.57 41.29
N SER A 238 4.06 -30.43 40.55
CA SER A 238 5.52 -30.30 40.43
C SER A 238 5.89 -29.05 39.62
N PRO A 239 7.03 -28.39 39.90
CA PRO A 239 7.48 -27.25 39.11
C PRO A 239 7.58 -27.57 37.60
N THR A 240 8.01 -28.80 37.28
CA THR A 240 8.07 -29.31 35.91
C THR A 240 6.69 -29.36 35.24
N GLN A 241 5.66 -29.82 35.95
CA GLN A 241 4.28 -29.82 35.42
C GLN A 241 3.78 -28.41 35.13
N ILE A 242 4.06 -27.45 36.02
CA ILE A 242 3.65 -26.06 35.83
C ILE A 242 4.32 -25.47 34.58
N LEU A 243 5.61 -25.71 34.39
CA LEU A 243 6.33 -25.26 33.19
C LEU A 243 5.76 -25.86 31.91
N ILE A 244 5.42 -27.16 31.92
CA ILE A 244 4.80 -27.80 30.74
C ILE A 244 3.40 -27.26 30.47
N TYR A 245 2.60 -26.95 31.50
CA TYR A 245 1.31 -26.30 31.33
C TYR A 245 1.44 -24.90 30.72
N VAL A 246 2.41 -24.10 31.21
CA VAL A 246 2.68 -22.78 30.63
C VAL A 246 3.04 -22.93 29.17
N SER A 247 3.98 -23.82 28.83
CA SER A 247 4.40 -24.11 27.46
C SER A 247 3.25 -24.56 26.55
N ALA A 248 2.37 -25.44 27.04
CA ALA A 248 1.20 -25.90 26.29
C ALA A 248 0.19 -24.78 26.02
N VAL A 249 -0.04 -23.91 26.99
CA VAL A 249 -0.97 -22.77 26.85
C VAL A 249 -0.38 -21.71 25.91
N THR A 250 0.90 -21.40 26.02
CA THR A 250 1.55 -20.40 25.16
C THR A 250 1.69 -20.90 23.72
N SER A 251 2.01 -22.17 23.48
CA SER A 251 2.04 -22.75 22.13
C SER A 251 0.65 -22.84 21.49
N LEU A 252 -0.37 -23.23 22.26
CA LEU A 252 -1.76 -23.19 21.79
C LEU A 252 -2.20 -21.76 21.45
N SER A 253 -1.83 -20.78 22.29
CA SER A 253 -2.16 -19.38 22.06
C SER A 253 -1.45 -18.86 20.81
N SER A 254 -0.17 -19.18 20.61
CA SER A 254 0.58 -18.84 19.39
C SER A 254 -0.16 -19.31 18.13
N MET A 255 -0.58 -20.59 18.10
CA MET A 255 -1.32 -21.17 16.99
C MET A 255 -2.67 -20.46 16.75
N LEU A 256 -3.44 -20.20 17.80
CA LEU A 256 -4.73 -19.51 17.69
C LEU A 256 -4.59 -18.07 17.20
N PHE A 257 -3.60 -17.34 17.70
CA PHE A 257 -3.31 -15.98 17.24
C PHE A 257 -2.84 -15.97 15.79
N ALA A 258 -1.92 -16.85 15.38
CA ALA A 258 -1.49 -16.96 13.98
C ALA A 258 -2.66 -17.20 13.02
N LEU A 259 -3.57 -18.13 13.37
CA LEU A 259 -4.77 -18.41 12.58
C LEU A 259 -5.73 -17.22 12.55
N LEU A 260 -6.01 -16.62 13.70
CA LEU A 260 -6.89 -15.45 13.80
C LEU A 260 -6.35 -14.31 12.95
N LEU A 261 -5.05 -14.02 13.06
CA LEU A 261 -4.41 -12.95 12.32
C LEU A 261 -4.37 -13.23 10.81
N ALA A 262 -4.17 -14.48 10.38
CA ALA A 262 -4.26 -14.85 8.97
C ALA A 262 -5.66 -14.53 8.40
N THR A 263 -6.72 -14.94 9.10
CA THR A 263 -8.10 -14.62 8.68
C THR A 263 -8.42 -13.13 8.77
N PHE A 264 -7.80 -12.43 9.71
CA PHE A 264 -7.96 -10.99 9.86
C PHE A 264 -7.29 -10.24 8.73
N LEU A 265 -6.06 -10.59 8.34
CA LEU A 265 -5.34 -9.96 7.22
C LEU A 265 -6.11 -10.06 5.91
N GLU A 266 -6.71 -11.21 5.60
CA GLU A 266 -7.59 -11.37 4.43
C GLU A 266 -8.75 -10.37 4.43
N ARG A 267 -9.20 -9.93 5.61
CA ARG A 267 -10.30 -8.99 5.79
C ARG A 267 -9.85 -7.54 6.03
N MET A 268 -8.56 -7.31 6.29
CA MET A 268 -8.05 -6.06 6.84
C MET A 268 -7.76 -4.97 5.80
N THR A 269 -7.99 -5.23 4.52
CA THR A 269 -7.59 -4.38 3.38
C THR A 269 -8.11 -2.92 3.40
N ASN A 270 -8.84 -2.48 4.44
CA ASN A 270 -9.42 -1.13 4.52
C ASN A 270 -9.46 -0.46 5.92
N ARG A 271 -8.72 -0.92 6.95
CA ARG A 271 -8.80 -0.31 8.29
C ARG A 271 -7.52 0.42 8.71
N ASN A 272 -7.61 1.74 8.89
CA ASN A 272 -6.58 2.58 9.47
C ASN A 272 -6.41 2.30 10.97
N THR A 273 -5.71 1.23 11.31
CA THR A 273 -5.13 1.02 12.65
C THR A 273 -3.70 1.54 12.67
N GLY A 274 -3.26 2.12 13.79
CA GLY A 274 -1.90 2.66 13.90
C GLY A 274 -0.81 1.59 13.68
N LEU A 275 0.30 1.98 13.07
CA LEU A 275 1.42 1.09 12.73
C LEU A 275 1.98 0.36 13.96
N GLU A 276 2.04 1.03 15.12
CA GLU A 276 2.46 0.42 16.40
C GLU A 276 1.56 -0.75 16.81
N SER A 277 0.24 -0.60 16.70
CA SER A 277 -0.70 -1.67 17.05
C SER A 277 -0.60 -2.85 16.08
N LEU A 278 -0.39 -2.57 14.79
CA LEU A 278 -0.16 -3.60 13.78
C LEU A 278 1.11 -4.41 14.08
N ALA A 279 2.22 -3.73 14.37
CA ALA A 279 3.48 -4.37 14.69
C ALA A 279 3.38 -5.27 15.94
N ILE A 280 2.70 -4.79 16.99
CA ILE A 280 2.43 -5.61 18.18
C ILE A 280 1.64 -6.86 17.79
N MET A 281 0.52 -6.69 17.08
CA MET A 281 -0.34 -7.81 16.69
C MET A 281 0.45 -8.85 15.89
N TYR A 282 1.21 -8.42 14.88
CA TYR A 282 1.95 -9.33 14.00
C TYR A 282 3.07 -10.10 14.72
N THR A 283 3.61 -9.54 15.81
CA THR A 283 4.66 -10.19 16.63
C THR A 283 4.10 -11.23 17.61
N LEU A 284 2.82 -11.14 18.00
CA LEU A 284 2.26 -11.96 19.08
C LEU A 284 2.44 -13.48 18.88
N PRO A 285 2.15 -14.06 17.69
CA PRO A 285 2.32 -15.50 17.51
C PRO A 285 3.76 -15.96 17.74
N TYR A 286 4.74 -15.20 17.24
CA TYR A 286 6.15 -15.49 17.41
C TYR A 286 6.57 -15.43 18.88
N ALA A 287 6.25 -14.34 19.57
CA ALA A 287 6.63 -14.17 20.96
C ALA A 287 6.03 -15.26 21.87
N LEU A 288 4.75 -15.60 21.65
CA LEU A 288 4.09 -16.68 22.41
C LEU A 288 4.77 -18.03 22.21
N LEU A 289 5.24 -18.33 21.01
CA LEU A 289 5.99 -19.56 20.74
C LEU A 289 7.40 -19.53 21.37
N MET A 290 8.04 -18.36 21.46
CA MET A 290 9.34 -18.25 22.14
C MET A 290 9.23 -18.41 23.66
N TRP A 291 8.06 -18.11 24.24
CA TRP A 291 7.76 -18.35 25.66
C TRP A 291 7.34 -19.80 25.95
N SER A 292 7.04 -20.62 24.95
CA SER A 292 6.69 -22.03 25.11
C SER A 292 7.91 -22.94 25.09
#